data_AF-E6V8G4-F1
#
_entry.id   AF-E6V8G4-F1
#
_cell.length_a   1.000
_cell.length_b   1.000
_cell.length_c   1.000
_cell.angle_alpha   90.00
_cell.angle_beta   90.00
_cell.angle_gamma   90.00
#
_symmetry.space_group_name_H-M   'P 1'
#
loop_
_entity.id
_entity.type
_entity.pdbx_description
1 polymer ?
#
loop_
_entity_poly.entity_id
_entity_poly.type
_entity_poly.pdbx_seq_one_letter_code
_entity_poly.pdbx_strand_id
1 'polypeptide(L)'
;MEQALRIRRILSALRRTTDFSGPLRRARQVVAGVLCVFAVAAQAADCPPSAIASLAKLGPGVRNGVDRGVLWRIERDGRTSWLYGTIHIGRAEWVRPGPTVQKALAQSDALALEIDSRDEATTRVMGQPADPALLSRMLSGERARRLDRQNTEACVPPGATAKLQPILQVSALAGLVARADGLYPEFGVDETMAVSARNGNKPIFALENAADQIKALTGDSEAEEAEQVDAALDELESGQLRGQMKELADVWARSDADKLARYADWCDCLRTPAEQRLMKRLLDDRNPGLANGIERLHASGKGVFAAVGALHMIGPQGLPALMATRGFTVTPVLTSAQAQTAVPMPALSAPEPAPRAVRGGKAVKGQKGQKAQKGAVAAKGAKGAKSSKAAPASKGAKAPAKAAPKGKVRR
;
A
#
# COMPACT_ATOMS: atom_id res chain seq x y z
N MET A 1 42.71 36.59 48.22
CA MET A 1 43.52 35.68 49.06
C MET A 1 42.66 34.48 49.37
N GLU A 2 43.05 33.34 48.79
CA GLU A 2 43.00 32.02 49.43
C GLU A 2 41.62 31.56 49.98
N GLN A 3 40.84 30.75 49.29
CA GLN A 3 41.16 29.35 48.93
C GLN A 3 42.55 28.85 49.38
N ALA A 4 42.83 28.83 50.68
CA ALA A 4 43.92 28.02 51.23
C ALA A 4 43.81 27.83 52.76
N LEU A 5 42.62 27.54 53.29
CA LEU A 5 42.50 26.96 54.63
C LEU A 5 41.35 25.95 54.71
N ARG A 6 41.32 25.03 53.75
CA ARG A 6 40.98 23.65 54.08
C ARG A 6 42.18 23.05 54.81
N ILE A 7 41.93 22.04 55.63
CA ILE A 7 42.96 21.18 56.26
C ILE A 7 43.56 21.78 57.55
N ARG A 8 42.70 22.11 58.51
CA ARG A 8 43.07 21.96 59.93
C ARG A 8 41.84 21.55 60.74
N ARG A 9 41.79 20.24 61.01
CA ARG A 9 41.06 19.57 62.10
C ARG A 9 39.54 19.38 61.84
N ILE A 10 38.94 18.20 61.65
CA ILE A 10 39.21 16.80 62.05
C ILE A 10 39.94 16.71 63.39
N LEU A 11 39.18 16.61 64.48
CA LEU A 11 39.32 15.54 65.48
C LEU A 11 38.57 15.92 66.76
N SER A 12 37.51 15.16 67.05
CA SER A 12 37.02 14.80 68.40
C SER A 12 36.43 15.95 69.25
N ALA A 13 35.40 15.80 70.07
CA ALA A 13 35.01 14.64 70.85
C ALA A 13 33.61 14.88 71.48
N LEU A 14 32.85 13.78 71.62
CA LEU A 14 31.88 13.44 72.69
C LEU A 14 30.86 14.49 73.17
N ARG A 15 29.54 14.29 72.95
CA ARG A 15 28.61 13.33 73.60
C ARG A 15 28.33 13.63 75.09
N ARG A 16 27.09 14.04 75.38
CA ARG A 16 26.25 13.95 76.61
C ARG A 16 25.39 15.23 76.75
N THR A 17 24.09 15.26 77.06
CA THR A 17 23.09 14.40 77.74
C THR A 17 21.68 14.86 77.30
N THR A 18 20.79 14.02 76.75
CA THR A 18 19.59 13.41 77.39
C THR A 18 18.81 14.26 78.40
N ASP A 19 17.52 14.49 78.15
CA ASP A 19 16.45 14.22 79.13
C ASP A 19 15.07 13.96 78.47
N PHE A 20 14.28 13.07 79.07
CA PHE A 20 12.98 12.54 78.62
C PHE A 20 12.10 12.40 79.87
N SER A 21 10.96 13.11 79.97
CA SER A 21 9.86 12.81 80.92
C SER A 21 8.61 13.67 80.68
N GLY A 22 7.44 13.05 80.50
CA GLY A 22 6.11 13.72 80.55
C GLY A 22 4.97 13.01 79.76
N PRO A 23 3.86 12.54 80.39
CA PRO A 23 2.88 11.63 79.76
C PRO A 23 1.49 12.21 79.39
N LEU A 24 0.84 11.54 78.41
CA LEU A 24 -0.60 11.41 78.07
C LEU A 24 -1.54 12.65 78.05
N ARG A 25 -2.12 12.93 76.86
CA ARG A 25 -3.58 12.98 76.66
C ARG A 25 -3.96 12.97 75.17
N ARG A 26 -4.93 12.10 74.84
CA ARG A 26 -5.55 11.92 73.52
C ARG A 26 -6.34 13.17 73.11
N ALA A 27 -6.17 13.62 71.87
CA ALA A 27 -7.25 14.24 71.10
C ALA A 27 -7.03 13.97 69.61
N ARG A 28 -7.92 13.15 69.04
CA ARG A 28 -8.06 12.94 67.60
C ARG A 28 -8.49 14.26 66.96
N GLN A 29 -7.74 14.77 66.00
CA GLN A 29 -8.28 15.63 64.96
C GLN A 29 -7.70 15.24 63.61
N VAL A 30 -8.60 14.74 62.78
CA VAL A 30 -8.46 14.54 61.34
C VAL A 30 -8.63 15.90 60.69
N VAL A 31 -7.63 16.40 59.96
CA VAL A 31 -7.87 17.30 58.83
C VAL A 31 -6.90 16.94 57.70
N ALA A 32 -7.51 16.65 56.56
CA ALA A 32 -6.96 16.24 55.28
C ALA A 32 -5.78 17.09 54.79
N GLY A 33 -4.65 16.43 54.54
CA GLY A 33 -3.57 16.94 53.71
C GLY A 33 -3.78 16.52 52.27
N VAL A 34 -3.94 17.52 51.41
CA VAL A 34 -4.17 17.46 49.96
C VAL A 34 -3.13 16.56 49.27
N LEU A 35 -3.54 15.36 48.88
CA LEU A 35 -2.91 14.65 47.76
C LEU A 35 -3.45 15.31 46.49
N CYS A 36 -2.64 16.17 45.87
CA CYS A 36 -2.76 16.46 44.44
C CYS A 36 -2.48 15.16 43.68
N VAL A 37 -3.48 14.28 43.61
CA VAL A 37 -3.54 13.27 42.57
C VAL A 37 -3.70 14.06 41.29
N PHE A 38 -2.63 14.15 40.51
CA PHE A 38 -2.77 14.39 39.08
C PHE A 38 -3.68 13.27 38.58
N ALA A 39 -4.97 13.57 38.45
CA ALA A 39 -5.87 12.78 37.65
C ALA A 39 -5.33 12.89 36.22
N VAL A 40 -4.47 11.94 35.85
CA VAL A 40 -4.24 11.61 34.45
C VAL A 40 -5.64 11.34 33.92
N ALA A 41 -6.14 12.24 33.08
CA ALA A 41 -7.42 12.07 32.43
C ALA A 41 -7.41 10.70 31.76
N ALA A 42 -8.21 9.77 32.29
CA ALA A 42 -8.48 8.49 31.68
C ALA A 42 -9.38 8.74 30.47
N GLN A 43 -8.78 9.23 29.38
CA GLN A 43 -9.40 9.35 28.07
C GLN A 43 -8.55 8.54 27.09
N ALA A 44 -8.43 7.22 27.29
CA ALA A 44 -7.83 6.30 26.31
C ALA A 44 -8.04 4.81 26.65
N ALA A 45 -9.13 4.42 27.32
CA ALA A 45 -9.37 3.00 27.62
C ALA A 45 -9.98 2.21 26.45
N ASP A 46 -10.61 2.88 25.48
CA ASP A 46 -11.46 2.22 24.48
C ASP A 46 -10.90 2.22 23.04
N CYS A 47 -9.79 2.92 22.78
CA CYS A 47 -9.21 2.94 21.45
C CYS A 47 -8.44 1.65 21.15
N PRO A 48 -8.59 1.05 19.95
CA PRO A 48 -7.75 -0.06 19.53
C PRO A 48 -6.26 0.29 19.61
N PRO A 49 -5.37 -0.68 19.93
CA PRO A 49 -3.93 -0.43 19.96
C PRO A 49 -3.45 0.04 18.58
N SER A 50 -2.35 0.78 18.52
CA SER A 50 -1.77 1.17 17.24
C SER A 50 -1.22 -0.05 16.47
N ALA A 51 -1.05 0.09 15.16
CA ALA A 51 -0.39 -0.92 14.33
C ALA A 51 1.00 -1.29 14.90
N ILE A 52 1.81 -0.28 15.28
CA ILE A 52 3.14 -0.49 15.88
C ILE A 52 3.06 -1.33 17.16
N ALA A 53 2.11 -1.04 18.04
CA ALA A 53 1.90 -1.82 19.26
C ALA A 53 1.49 -3.27 18.96
N SER A 54 0.79 -3.50 17.85
CA SER A 54 0.43 -4.85 17.38
C SER A 54 1.64 -5.64 16.86
N LEU A 55 2.64 -4.98 16.25
CA LEU A 55 3.90 -5.64 15.85
C LEU A 55 4.69 -6.15 17.05
N ALA A 56 4.69 -5.43 18.17
CA ALA A 56 5.43 -5.80 19.38
C ALA A 56 4.97 -7.15 19.99
N LYS A 57 3.75 -7.60 19.65
CA LYS A 57 3.18 -8.88 20.10
C LYS A 57 3.57 -10.05 19.20
N LEU A 58 4.23 -9.80 18.06
CA LEU A 58 4.65 -10.87 17.16
C LEU A 58 5.82 -11.64 17.75
N GLY A 59 5.61 -12.93 18.02
CA GLY A 59 6.69 -13.86 18.37
C GLY A 59 7.64 -14.13 17.19
N PRO A 60 8.74 -14.87 17.41
CA PRO A 60 9.72 -15.22 16.37
C PRO A 60 9.16 -16.06 15.21
N GLY A 61 7.90 -16.52 15.28
CA GLY A 61 7.22 -17.36 14.29
C GLY A 61 6.83 -16.66 12.97
N VAL A 62 6.99 -15.34 12.84
CA VAL A 62 6.68 -14.61 11.59
C VAL A 62 7.72 -14.85 10.49
N ARG A 63 8.80 -15.60 10.75
CA ARG A 63 9.95 -15.71 9.84
C ARG A 63 9.63 -16.28 8.46
N ASN A 64 8.71 -17.24 8.36
CA ASN A 64 8.47 -17.95 7.10
C ASN A 64 7.28 -17.41 6.29
N GLY A 65 6.46 -16.53 6.88
CA GLY A 65 5.20 -16.09 6.27
C GLY A 65 4.20 -17.24 6.05
N VAL A 66 3.00 -16.91 5.59
CA VAL A 66 2.00 -17.89 5.12
C VAL A 66 1.40 -17.35 3.84
N ASP A 67 1.21 -18.21 2.84
CA ASP A 67 0.60 -17.81 1.59
C ASP A 67 -0.87 -17.44 1.83
N ARG A 68 -1.27 -16.27 1.34
CA ARG A 68 -2.62 -15.72 1.51
C ARG A 68 -3.02 -14.99 0.25
N GLY A 69 -4.30 -14.63 0.16
CA GLY A 69 -4.85 -14.00 -1.03
C GLY A 69 -4.94 -14.96 -2.19
N VAL A 70 -5.05 -14.42 -3.39
CA VAL A 70 -5.25 -15.20 -4.60
C VAL A 70 -4.20 -14.83 -5.64
N LEU A 71 -3.60 -15.82 -6.27
CA LEU A 71 -2.47 -15.64 -7.20
C LEU A 71 -2.71 -16.42 -8.48
N TRP A 72 -2.53 -15.75 -9.61
CA TRP A 72 -2.48 -16.35 -10.94
C TRP A 72 -1.15 -16.04 -11.61
N ARG A 73 -0.64 -17.03 -12.33
CA ARG A 73 0.42 -16.84 -13.32
C ARG A 73 -0.22 -16.49 -14.65
N ILE A 74 0.30 -15.46 -15.33
CA ILE A 74 -0.10 -15.12 -16.69
C ILE A 74 1.11 -15.18 -17.61
N GLU A 75 0.97 -15.81 -18.77
CA GLU A 75 2.08 -16.07 -19.69
C GLU A 75 1.71 -15.72 -21.12
N ARG A 76 2.60 -14.98 -21.80
CA ARG A 76 2.50 -14.68 -23.22
C ARG A 76 3.90 -14.43 -23.76
N ASP A 77 4.14 -14.78 -25.04
CA ASP A 77 5.42 -14.52 -25.71
C ASP A 77 6.66 -15.04 -24.97
N GLY A 78 6.53 -16.19 -24.29
CA GLY A 78 7.60 -16.81 -23.49
C GLY A 78 7.96 -16.06 -22.20
N ARG A 79 7.13 -15.10 -21.78
CA ARG A 79 7.33 -14.29 -20.57
C ARG A 79 6.25 -14.57 -19.54
N THR A 80 6.65 -14.56 -18.28
CA THR A 80 5.75 -14.74 -17.13
C THR A 80 5.52 -13.43 -16.41
N SER A 81 4.26 -13.12 -16.13
CA SER A 81 3.80 -12.11 -15.17
C SER A 81 2.84 -12.78 -14.16
N TRP A 82 2.43 -12.04 -13.14
CA TRP A 82 1.58 -12.52 -12.06
C TRP A 82 0.45 -11.54 -11.79
N LEU A 83 -0.73 -12.05 -11.48
CA LEU A 83 -1.86 -11.29 -10.94
C LEU A 83 -2.06 -11.73 -9.49
N TYR A 84 -1.99 -10.79 -8.55
CA TYR A 84 -2.15 -11.07 -7.13
C TYR A 84 -3.22 -10.18 -6.53
N GLY A 85 -4.23 -10.81 -5.94
CA GLY A 85 -5.33 -10.15 -5.24
C GLY A 85 -4.88 -9.62 -3.88
N THR A 86 -4.76 -8.30 -3.72
CA THR A 86 -4.44 -7.64 -2.44
C THR A 86 -5.69 -7.26 -1.65
N ILE A 87 -5.49 -6.78 -0.42
CA ILE A 87 -6.50 -6.13 0.41
C ILE A 87 -5.84 -4.95 1.13
N HIS A 88 -6.53 -3.81 1.23
CA HIS A 88 -5.97 -2.55 1.77
C HIS A 88 -5.80 -2.52 3.29
N ILE A 89 -6.23 -3.56 3.99
CA ILE A 89 -6.09 -3.72 5.43
C ILE A 89 -5.41 -5.07 5.72
N GLY A 90 -4.68 -5.17 6.82
CA GLY A 90 -4.09 -6.43 7.20
C GLY A 90 -3.78 -6.59 8.66
N ARG A 91 -3.29 -7.77 9.02
CA ARG A 91 -2.83 -8.09 10.37
C ARG A 91 -1.31 -8.02 10.44
N ALA A 92 -0.80 -7.85 11.65
CA ALA A 92 0.64 -7.76 11.90
C ALA A 92 1.40 -8.98 11.34
N GLU A 93 0.81 -10.17 11.38
CA GLU A 93 1.39 -11.41 10.83
C GLU A 93 1.28 -11.55 9.30
N TRP A 94 0.62 -10.62 8.61
CA TRP A 94 0.49 -10.62 7.14
C TRP A 94 1.56 -9.79 6.44
N VAL A 95 2.29 -8.95 7.18
CA VAL A 95 3.33 -8.05 6.63
C VAL A 95 4.45 -8.78 5.89
N ARG A 96 4.65 -10.07 6.18
CA ARG A 96 5.52 -10.96 5.41
C ARG A 96 4.65 -11.93 4.59
N PRO A 97 4.64 -11.81 3.25
CA PRO A 97 3.94 -12.76 2.39
C PRO A 97 4.48 -14.18 2.55
N GLY A 98 3.71 -15.19 2.14
CA GLY A 98 4.20 -16.57 2.11
C GLY A 98 5.24 -16.85 1.02
N PRO A 99 5.86 -18.04 1.03
CA PRO A 99 6.95 -18.39 0.12
C PRO A 99 6.54 -18.38 -1.36
N THR A 100 5.30 -18.77 -1.69
CA THR A 100 4.81 -18.77 -3.08
C THR A 100 4.73 -17.35 -3.62
N VAL A 101 4.11 -16.45 -2.85
CA VAL A 101 3.98 -15.03 -3.21
C VAL A 101 5.35 -14.34 -3.27
N GLN A 102 6.22 -14.60 -2.28
CA GLN A 102 7.59 -14.06 -2.28
C GLN A 102 8.38 -14.49 -3.52
N LYS A 103 8.27 -15.77 -3.92
CA LYS A 103 8.97 -16.29 -5.10
C LYS A 103 8.49 -15.64 -6.39
N ALA A 104 7.18 -15.52 -6.57
CA ALA A 104 6.58 -14.85 -7.72
C ALA A 104 7.00 -13.37 -7.81
N LEU A 105 6.99 -12.66 -6.67
CA LEU A 105 7.47 -11.27 -6.61
C LEU A 105 8.96 -11.15 -6.92
N ALA A 106 9.79 -12.06 -6.39
CA ALA A 106 11.23 -12.07 -6.63
C ALA A 106 11.59 -12.32 -8.10
N GLN A 107 10.83 -13.17 -8.79
CA GLN A 107 11.00 -13.48 -10.22
C GLN A 107 10.54 -12.37 -11.17
N SER A 108 9.79 -11.40 -10.66
CA SER A 108 9.26 -10.30 -11.47
C SER A 108 10.26 -9.15 -11.55
N ASP A 109 10.34 -8.48 -12.68
CA ASP A 109 11.20 -7.31 -12.89
C ASP A 109 10.63 -6.06 -12.19
N ALA A 110 9.31 -5.99 -12.02
CA ALA A 110 8.62 -4.85 -11.45
C ALA A 110 7.39 -5.26 -10.63
N LEU A 111 7.04 -4.42 -9.66
CA LEU A 111 5.74 -4.42 -8.99
C LEU A 111 4.82 -3.42 -9.72
N ALA A 112 3.60 -3.84 -10.01
CA ALA A 112 2.55 -2.94 -10.48
C ALA A 112 1.42 -2.91 -9.44
N LEU A 113 0.99 -1.72 -9.05
CA LEU A 113 -0.11 -1.48 -8.11
C LEU A 113 -1.21 -0.70 -8.83
N GLU A 114 -2.45 -0.71 -8.33
CA GLU A 114 -3.49 0.22 -8.82
C GLU A 114 -2.96 1.66 -8.77
N ILE A 115 -2.60 2.07 -7.55
CA ILE A 115 -1.85 3.29 -7.26
C ILE A 115 -0.73 2.96 -6.28
N ASP A 116 0.29 3.79 -6.24
CA ASP A 116 1.31 3.75 -5.20
C ASP A 116 1.03 4.85 -4.19
N SER A 117 0.42 4.48 -3.05
CA SER A 117 0.04 5.37 -1.94
C SER A 117 1.19 6.21 -1.39
N ARG A 118 2.43 5.76 -1.60
CA ARG A 118 3.66 6.41 -1.12
C ARG A 118 4.37 7.21 -2.20
N ASP A 119 3.87 7.20 -3.44
CA ASP A 119 4.36 8.06 -4.50
C ASP A 119 3.97 9.53 -4.22
N GLU A 120 4.87 10.45 -4.53
CA GLU A 120 4.68 11.88 -4.24
C GLU A 120 3.49 12.45 -5.03
N ALA A 121 3.32 12.05 -6.29
CA ALA A 121 2.21 12.55 -7.11
C ALA A 121 0.87 12.01 -6.61
N THR A 122 0.81 10.72 -6.26
CA THR A 122 -0.37 10.12 -5.62
C THR A 122 -0.72 10.83 -4.32
N THR A 123 0.26 11.00 -3.42
CA THR A 123 0.06 11.64 -2.11
C THR A 123 -0.43 13.08 -2.27
N ARG A 124 0.11 13.82 -3.24
CA ARG A 124 -0.31 15.20 -3.53
C ARG A 124 -1.78 15.28 -3.96
N VAL A 125 -2.23 14.36 -4.82
CA VAL A 125 -3.60 14.33 -5.31
C VAL A 125 -4.57 13.87 -4.22
N MET A 126 -4.27 12.77 -3.52
CA MET A 126 -5.12 12.23 -2.45
C MET A 126 -5.20 13.15 -1.22
N GLY A 127 -4.11 13.88 -0.94
CA GLY A 127 -4.05 14.87 0.15
C GLY A 127 -4.46 16.28 -0.25
N GLN A 128 -4.91 16.50 -1.48
CA GLN A 128 -5.32 17.83 -1.93
C GLN A 128 -6.53 18.30 -1.12
N PRO A 129 -6.47 19.50 -0.48
CA PRO A 129 -7.60 20.03 0.24
C PRO A 129 -8.82 20.19 -0.67
N ALA A 130 -9.99 19.79 -0.17
CA ALA A 130 -11.26 20.03 -0.83
C ALA A 130 -11.60 21.52 -0.85
N ASP A 131 -12.44 21.92 -1.80
CA ASP A 131 -13.02 23.26 -1.83
C ASP A 131 -13.81 23.49 -0.52
N PRO A 132 -13.50 24.53 0.27
CA PRO A 132 -14.24 24.84 1.49
C PRO A 132 -15.75 25.03 1.24
N ALA A 133 -16.15 25.54 0.07
CA ALA A 133 -17.56 25.67 -0.29
C ALA A 133 -18.22 24.31 -0.53
N LEU A 134 -17.51 23.36 -1.15
CA LEU A 134 -17.96 21.98 -1.30
C LEU A 134 -18.14 21.31 0.07
N LEU A 135 -17.11 21.40 0.93
CA LEU A 135 -17.17 20.86 2.29
C LEU A 135 -18.36 21.43 3.07
N SER A 136 -18.57 22.74 2.99
CA SER A 136 -19.68 23.41 3.70
C SER A 136 -21.06 23.00 3.20
N ARG A 137 -21.20 22.64 1.91
CA ARG A 137 -22.46 22.11 1.38
C ARG A 137 -22.65 20.64 1.75
N MET A 138 -21.64 19.82 1.48
CA MET A 138 -21.72 18.37 1.62
C MET A 138 -21.69 17.92 3.07
N LEU A 139 -20.77 18.43 3.88
CA LEU A 139 -20.55 18.02 5.27
C LEU A 139 -21.09 19.09 6.21
N SER A 140 -22.42 19.26 6.22
CA SER A 140 -23.14 20.18 7.10
C SER A 140 -24.26 19.48 7.88
N GLY A 141 -24.83 20.18 8.87
CA GLY A 141 -26.00 19.71 9.61
C GLY A 141 -25.80 18.34 10.26
N GLU A 142 -26.72 17.42 9.99
CA GLU A 142 -26.65 16.06 10.54
C GLU A 142 -25.47 15.27 9.99
N ARG A 143 -25.16 15.37 8.68
CA ARG A 143 -24.06 14.62 8.08
C ARG A 143 -22.71 14.94 8.73
N ALA A 144 -22.47 16.21 9.03
CA ALA A 144 -21.28 16.63 9.78
C ALA A 144 -21.22 16.01 11.18
N ARG A 145 -22.35 15.99 11.91
CA ARG A 145 -22.43 15.40 13.27
C ARG A 145 -22.22 13.88 13.24
N ARG A 146 -22.79 13.19 12.25
CA ARG A 146 -22.60 11.75 12.03
C ARG A 146 -21.12 11.44 11.79
N LEU A 147 -20.49 12.17 10.88
CA LEU A 147 -19.07 12.00 10.58
C LEU A 147 -18.15 12.28 11.79
N ASP A 148 -18.43 13.33 12.56
CA ASP A 148 -17.66 13.68 13.77
C ASP A 148 -17.79 12.60 14.86
N ARG A 149 -18.99 12.05 15.05
CA ARG A 149 -19.23 10.91 15.93
C ARG A 149 -18.42 9.68 15.49
N GLN A 150 -18.47 9.33 14.20
CA GLN A 150 -17.71 8.20 13.66
C GLN A 150 -16.18 8.42 13.77
N ASN A 151 -15.69 9.64 13.57
CA ASN A 151 -14.29 9.99 13.85
C ASN A 151 -13.93 9.78 15.32
N THR A 152 -14.79 10.19 16.24
CA THR A 152 -14.56 10.02 17.68
C THR A 152 -14.53 8.54 18.07
N GLU A 153 -15.50 7.75 17.60
CA GLU A 153 -15.59 6.30 17.84
C GLU A 153 -14.37 5.56 17.24
N ALA A 154 -13.91 5.99 16.08
CA ALA A 154 -12.69 5.49 15.45
C ALA A 154 -11.41 6.15 16.00
N CYS A 155 -11.45 6.91 17.10
CA CYS A 155 -10.27 7.56 17.69
C CYS A 155 -9.42 8.35 16.68
N VAL A 156 -10.07 8.99 15.71
CA VAL A 156 -9.44 9.91 14.76
C VAL A 156 -9.23 11.25 15.47
N PRO A 157 -8.00 11.80 15.49
CA PRO A 157 -7.78 13.11 16.09
C PRO A 157 -8.67 14.19 15.45
N PRO A 158 -9.28 15.09 16.24
CA PRO A 158 -10.12 16.15 15.71
C PRO A 158 -9.41 16.94 14.61
N GLY A 159 -10.07 17.10 13.46
CA GLY A 159 -9.54 17.84 12.32
C GLY A 159 -8.52 17.09 11.44
N ALA A 160 -8.11 15.86 11.78
CA ALA A 160 -7.11 15.11 11.02
C ALA A 160 -7.51 14.88 9.55
N THR A 161 -8.81 14.68 9.29
CA THR A 161 -9.36 14.40 7.96
C THR A 161 -10.17 15.55 7.40
N ALA A 162 -10.38 16.64 8.15
CA ALA A 162 -11.37 17.68 7.85
C ALA A 162 -11.14 18.46 6.55
N LYS A 163 -9.92 18.40 5.98
CA LYS A 163 -9.58 19.05 4.71
C LYS A 163 -9.67 18.11 3.51
N LEU A 164 -9.79 16.79 3.71
CA LEU A 164 -9.88 15.83 2.62
C LEU A 164 -11.22 15.97 1.89
N GLN A 165 -11.27 15.46 0.65
CA GLN A 165 -12.53 15.31 -0.09
C GLN A 165 -13.57 14.55 0.76
N PRO A 166 -14.87 14.90 0.72
CA PRO A 166 -15.89 14.25 1.54
C PRO A 166 -15.87 12.72 1.45
N ILE A 167 -15.79 12.16 0.23
CA ILE A 167 -15.70 10.71 0.06
C ILE A 167 -14.44 10.10 0.71
N LEU A 168 -13.29 10.79 0.68
CA LEU A 168 -12.04 10.31 1.27
C LEU A 168 -12.09 10.30 2.80
N GLN A 169 -12.91 11.16 3.43
CA GLN A 169 -13.09 11.16 4.89
C GLN A 169 -13.79 9.87 5.35
N VAL A 170 -14.87 9.46 4.68
CA VAL A 170 -15.57 8.21 5.00
C VAL A 170 -14.79 6.96 4.55
N SER A 171 -14.07 7.01 3.42
CA SER A 171 -13.19 5.92 3.01
C SER A 171 -12.03 5.68 4.00
N ALA A 172 -11.45 6.75 4.57
CA ALA A 172 -10.44 6.62 5.61
C ALA A 172 -11.02 5.98 6.88
N LEU A 173 -12.23 6.37 7.28
CA LEU A 173 -12.91 5.77 8.43
C LEU A 173 -13.20 4.28 8.24
N ALA A 174 -13.59 3.86 7.04
CA ALA A 174 -13.79 2.45 6.71
C ALA A 174 -12.55 1.61 7.10
N GLY A 175 -11.35 2.03 6.69
CA GLY A 175 -10.13 1.31 7.08
C GLY A 175 -9.85 1.33 8.60
N LEU A 176 -10.22 2.41 9.29
CA LEU A 176 -9.89 2.62 10.71
C LEU A 176 -10.80 1.86 11.67
N VAL A 177 -12.07 1.61 11.32
CA VAL A 177 -12.98 0.84 12.18
C VAL A 177 -12.59 -0.64 12.25
N ALA A 178 -11.90 -1.16 11.23
CA ALA A 178 -11.41 -2.54 11.21
C ALA A 178 -10.30 -2.82 12.25
N ARG A 179 -9.70 -1.78 12.85
CA ARG A 179 -8.66 -1.93 13.90
C ARG A 179 -9.16 -2.62 15.15
N ALA A 180 -10.46 -2.51 15.43
CA ALA A 180 -11.10 -3.24 16.51
C ALA A 180 -11.04 -4.77 16.30
N ASP A 181 -10.87 -5.23 15.05
CA ASP A 181 -10.63 -6.64 14.69
C ASP A 181 -9.15 -6.96 14.48
N GLY A 182 -8.24 -6.03 14.80
CA GLY A 182 -6.80 -6.18 14.57
C GLY A 182 -6.39 -6.05 13.10
N LEU A 183 -7.24 -5.45 12.26
CA LEU A 183 -6.98 -5.15 10.86
C LEU A 183 -6.60 -3.67 10.72
N TYR A 184 -5.44 -3.39 10.14
CA TYR A 184 -4.84 -2.06 10.06
C TYR A 184 -4.55 -1.71 8.60
N PRO A 185 -4.88 -0.50 8.14
CA PRO A 185 -4.45 0.00 6.83
C PRO A 185 -2.92 -0.03 6.66
N GLU A 186 -2.17 0.21 7.73
CA GLU A 186 -0.70 0.16 7.73
C GLU A 186 -0.12 -1.23 7.43
N PHE A 187 -0.94 -2.28 7.57
CA PHE A 187 -0.62 -3.65 7.19
C PHE A 187 -1.34 -4.09 5.92
N GLY A 188 -1.94 -3.15 5.17
CA GLY A 188 -2.47 -3.40 3.83
C GLY A 188 -1.45 -4.13 2.97
N VAL A 189 -1.93 -5.10 2.20
CA VAL A 189 -1.06 -6.03 1.48
C VAL A 189 -0.35 -5.32 0.32
N ASP A 190 -1.06 -4.41 -0.35
CA ASP A 190 -0.52 -3.46 -1.31
C ASP A 190 0.54 -2.55 -0.70
N GLU A 191 0.29 -1.95 0.48
CA GLU A 191 1.26 -1.09 1.19
C GLU A 191 2.53 -1.86 1.58
N THR A 192 2.36 -3.05 2.18
CA THR A 192 3.50 -3.89 2.60
C THR A 192 4.32 -4.39 1.40
N MET A 193 3.68 -4.68 0.27
CA MET A 193 4.38 -4.99 -0.99
C MET A 193 5.12 -3.78 -1.56
N ALA A 194 4.52 -2.59 -1.52
CA ALA A 194 5.16 -1.35 -1.96
C ALA A 194 6.41 -1.03 -1.13
N VAL A 195 6.34 -1.21 0.20
CA VAL A 195 7.49 -1.08 1.11
C VAL A 195 8.56 -2.13 0.80
N SER A 196 8.17 -3.40 0.63
CA SER A 196 9.11 -4.48 0.28
C SER A 196 9.81 -4.23 -1.06
N ALA A 197 9.07 -3.76 -2.07
CA ALA A 197 9.63 -3.44 -3.39
C ALA A 197 10.66 -2.31 -3.30
N ARG A 198 10.36 -1.22 -2.57
CA ARG A 198 11.31 -0.12 -2.33
C ARG A 198 12.57 -0.60 -1.61
N ASN A 199 12.42 -1.38 -0.54
CA ASN A 199 13.56 -1.93 0.20
C ASN A 199 14.43 -2.85 -0.67
N GLY A 200 13.82 -3.53 -1.64
CA GLY A 200 14.50 -4.38 -2.62
C GLY A 200 14.93 -3.67 -3.90
N ASN A 201 14.80 -2.34 -4.00
CA ASN A 201 15.03 -1.55 -5.22
C ASN A 201 14.28 -2.08 -6.46
N LYS A 202 13.12 -2.73 -6.26
CA LYS A 202 12.26 -3.19 -7.35
C LYS A 202 11.41 -2.01 -7.84
N PRO A 203 11.43 -1.69 -9.15
CA PRO A 203 10.59 -0.63 -9.70
C PRO A 203 9.10 -0.86 -9.42
N ILE A 204 8.40 0.22 -9.07
CA ILE A 204 6.96 0.24 -8.83
C ILE A 204 6.30 1.06 -9.93
N PHE A 205 5.21 0.54 -10.50
CA PHE A 205 4.38 1.23 -11.48
C PHE A 205 2.95 1.31 -10.99
N ALA A 206 2.34 2.50 -11.09
CA ALA A 206 0.90 2.66 -10.92
C ALA A 206 0.19 2.28 -12.23
N LEU A 207 -0.88 1.50 -12.14
CA LEU A 207 -1.69 1.04 -13.27
C LEU A 207 -2.77 2.06 -13.64
N GLU A 208 -3.19 2.88 -12.68
CA GLU A 208 -4.10 4.02 -12.84
C GLU A 208 -3.54 5.25 -12.10
N ASN A 209 -4.23 6.38 -12.18
CA ASN A 209 -3.86 7.60 -11.46
C ASN A 209 -4.84 7.91 -10.33
N ALA A 210 -4.36 8.63 -9.33
CA ALA A 210 -5.14 8.97 -8.14
C ALA A 210 -6.41 9.79 -8.44
N ALA A 211 -6.39 10.66 -9.47
CA ALA A 211 -7.55 11.48 -9.81
C ALA A 211 -8.70 10.63 -10.37
N ASP A 212 -8.38 9.64 -11.22
CA ASP A 212 -9.36 8.68 -11.74
C ASP A 212 -9.94 7.82 -10.61
N GLN A 213 -9.12 7.42 -9.63
CA GLN A 213 -9.59 6.67 -8.47
C GLN A 213 -10.53 7.50 -7.59
N ILE A 214 -10.20 8.77 -7.31
CA ILE A 214 -11.12 9.70 -6.61
C ILE A 214 -12.41 9.86 -7.40
N LYS A 215 -12.34 10.03 -8.72
CA LYS A 215 -13.52 10.16 -9.59
C LYS A 215 -14.40 8.91 -9.57
N ALA A 216 -13.80 7.72 -9.55
CA ALA A 216 -14.52 6.46 -9.46
C ALA A 216 -15.28 6.31 -8.12
N LEU A 217 -14.67 6.82 -7.04
CA LEU A 217 -15.32 6.96 -5.74
C LEU A 217 -16.46 7.98 -5.85
N THR A 218 -16.19 9.27 -6.05
CA THR A 218 -17.20 10.34 -6.01
C THR A 218 -18.37 10.16 -6.97
N GLY A 219 -18.13 9.55 -8.14
CA GLY A 219 -19.12 9.45 -9.19
C GLY A 219 -19.28 10.72 -10.03
N ASP A 220 -20.46 10.91 -10.62
CA ASP A 220 -20.69 11.91 -11.68
C ASP A 220 -21.31 13.23 -11.20
N SER A 221 -21.79 13.29 -9.95
CA SER A 221 -22.37 14.51 -9.39
C SER A 221 -22.17 14.63 -7.88
N GLU A 222 -22.24 15.86 -7.36
CA GLU A 222 -22.22 16.14 -5.91
C GLU A 222 -23.35 15.42 -5.17
N ALA A 223 -24.52 15.27 -5.80
CA ALA A 223 -25.65 14.53 -5.23
C ALA A 223 -25.36 13.03 -5.09
N GLU A 224 -24.68 12.45 -6.08
CA GLU A 224 -24.28 11.04 -6.04
C GLU A 224 -23.17 10.79 -5.01
N GLU A 225 -22.21 11.70 -4.88
CA GLU A 225 -21.20 11.62 -3.81
C GLU A 225 -21.87 11.76 -2.43
N ALA A 226 -22.86 12.64 -2.28
CA ALA A 226 -23.60 12.78 -1.03
C ALA A 226 -24.37 11.51 -0.66
N GLU A 227 -25.02 10.85 -1.62
CA GLU A 227 -25.69 9.55 -1.43
C GLU A 227 -24.70 8.47 -0.95
N GLN A 228 -23.50 8.42 -1.53
CA GLN A 228 -22.46 7.47 -1.12
C GLN A 228 -21.89 7.76 0.27
N VAL A 229 -21.69 9.05 0.61
CA VAL A 229 -21.24 9.44 1.95
C VAL A 229 -22.29 9.07 2.99
N ASP A 230 -23.58 9.28 2.70
CA ASP A 230 -24.66 8.87 3.60
C ASP A 230 -24.72 7.35 3.76
N ALA A 231 -24.62 6.59 2.67
CA ALA A 231 -24.59 5.12 2.72
C ALA A 231 -23.39 4.62 3.53
N ALA A 232 -22.19 5.17 3.32
CA ALA A 232 -21.01 4.80 4.10
C ALA A 232 -21.18 5.11 5.60
N LEU A 233 -21.84 6.23 5.95
CA LEU A 233 -22.16 6.55 7.34
C LEU A 233 -23.21 5.58 7.92
N ASP A 234 -24.22 5.17 7.15
CA ASP A 234 -25.22 4.17 7.57
C ASP A 234 -24.56 2.82 7.88
N GLU A 235 -23.63 2.37 7.03
CA GLU A 235 -22.90 1.11 7.21
C GLU A 235 -21.89 1.17 8.39
N LEU A 236 -21.26 2.33 8.61
CA LEU A 236 -20.39 2.59 9.76
C LEU A 236 -21.19 2.53 11.07
N GLU A 237 -22.31 3.26 11.14
CA GLU A 237 -23.16 3.37 12.33
C GLU A 237 -23.86 2.04 12.70
N SER A 238 -24.25 1.26 11.70
CA SER A 238 -24.85 -0.07 11.92
C SER A 238 -23.81 -1.15 12.26
N GLY A 239 -22.52 -0.88 12.05
CA GLY A 239 -21.43 -1.85 12.19
C GLY A 239 -21.36 -2.87 11.04
N GLN A 240 -22.23 -2.76 10.03
CA GLN A 240 -22.22 -3.65 8.87
C GLN A 240 -20.89 -3.60 8.13
N LEU A 241 -20.34 -2.40 7.91
CA LEU A 241 -19.07 -2.23 7.19
C LEU A 241 -17.93 -3.01 7.84
N ARG A 242 -17.80 -2.93 9.17
CA ARG A 242 -16.78 -3.66 9.93
C ARG A 242 -16.94 -5.17 9.75
N GLY A 243 -18.17 -5.68 9.83
CA GLY A 243 -18.47 -7.10 9.60
C GLY A 243 -18.08 -7.56 8.20
N GLN A 244 -18.45 -6.80 7.17
CA GLN A 244 -18.11 -7.08 5.77
C GLN A 244 -16.59 -7.09 5.55
N MET A 245 -15.87 -6.10 6.08
CA MET A 245 -14.41 -6.04 5.97
C MET A 245 -13.73 -7.22 6.68
N LYS A 246 -14.22 -7.60 7.87
CA LYS A 246 -13.70 -8.77 8.58
C LYS A 246 -13.92 -10.05 7.78
N GLU A 247 -15.11 -10.26 7.23
CA GLU A 247 -15.44 -11.44 6.43
C GLU A 247 -14.57 -11.50 5.16
N LEU A 248 -14.42 -10.38 4.44
CA LEU A 248 -13.56 -10.29 3.27
C LEU A 248 -12.09 -10.58 3.62
N ALA A 249 -11.59 -10.02 4.72
CA ALA A 249 -10.23 -10.25 5.18
C ALA A 249 -10.01 -11.73 5.55
N ASP A 250 -11.00 -12.39 6.15
CA ASP A 250 -10.96 -13.80 6.51
C ASP A 250 -11.03 -14.71 5.27
N VAL A 251 -11.85 -14.38 4.26
CA VAL A 251 -11.91 -15.06 2.95
C VAL A 251 -10.56 -14.94 2.23
N TRP A 252 -10.02 -13.71 2.19
CA TRP A 252 -8.72 -13.42 1.59
C TRP A 252 -7.58 -14.19 2.29
N ALA A 253 -7.57 -14.20 3.62
CA ALA A 253 -6.54 -14.88 4.39
C ALA A 253 -6.54 -16.41 4.23
N ARG A 254 -7.70 -17.00 3.86
CA ARG A 254 -7.84 -18.42 3.52
C ARG A 254 -7.64 -18.72 2.05
N SER A 255 -7.28 -17.72 1.24
CA SER A 255 -7.18 -17.87 -0.22
C SER A 255 -8.45 -18.47 -0.84
N ASP A 256 -9.63 -18.25 -0.26
CA ASP A 256 -10.87 -18.91 -0.66
C ASP A 256 -11.46 -18.24 -1.91
N ALA A 257 -10.89 -18.58 -3.07
CA ALA A 257 -11.27 -17.97 -4.34
C ALA A 257 -12.73 -18.26 -4.72
N ASP A 258 -13.26 -19.41 -4.34
CA ASP A 258 -14.64 -19.80 -4.64
C ASP A 258 -15.65 -18.95 -3.87
N LYS A 259 -15.39 -18.69 -2.58
CA LYS A 259 -16.22 -17.76 -1.81
C LYS A 259 -16.03 -16.33 -2.27
N LEU A 260 -14.80 -15.91 -2.58
CA LEU A 260 -14.52 -14.59 -3.12
C LEU A 260 -15.26 -14.35 -4.45
N ALA A 261 -15.33 -15.35 -5.34
CA ALA A 261 -16.05 -15.25 -6.61
C ALA A 261 -17.56 -15.02 -6.45
N ARG A 262 -18.11 -15.35 -5.27
CA ARG A 262 -19.51 -15.11 -4.90
C ARG A 262 -19.68 -13.88 -4.01
N TYR A 263 -18.73 -12.93 -4.02
CA TYR A 263 -18.77 -11.72 -3.18
C TYR A 263 -20.14 -11.02 -3.18
N ALA A 264 -20.75 -10.90 -4.37
CA ALA A 264 -22.07 -10.30 -4.54
C ALA A 264 -23.18 -10.97 -3.72
N ASP A 265 -23.06 -12.26 -3.42
CA ASP A 265 -24.09 -13.03 -2.71
C ASP A 265 -24.06 -12.78 -1.19
N TRP A 266 -22.91 -12.40 -0.64
CA TRP A 266 -22.69 -12.34 0.81
C TRP A 266 -22.16 -11.01 1.33
N CYS A 267 -21.73 -10.08 0.48
CA CYS A 267 -21.24 -8.78 0.94
C CYS A 267 -22.35 -7.90 1.51
N ASP A 268 -23.62 -8.19 1.22
CA ASP A 268 -24.77 -7.34 1.58
C ASP A 268 -24.64 -5.89 1.08
N CYS A 269 -23.93 -5.71 -0.03
CA CYS A 269 -23.43 -4.43 -0.55
C CYS A 269 -23.83 -4.16 -2.01
N LEU A 270 -24.85 -4.86 -2.52
CA LEU A 270 -25.38 -4.77 -3.90
C LEU A 270 -26.92 -4.83 -3.96
N ARG A 271 -27.57 -4.45 -2.86
CA ARG A 271 -29.02 -4.47 -2.65
C ARG A 271 -29.72 -3.36 -3.41
N THR A 272 -29.10 -2.20 -3.55
CA THR A 272 -29.69 -1.04 -4.22
C THR A 272 -29.09 -0.80 -5.60
N PRO A 273 -29.83 -0.13 -6.52
CA PRO A 273 -29.25 0.31 -7.79
C PRO A 273 -28.04 1.24 -7.62
N ALA A 274 -27.98 2.02 -6.54
CA ALA A 274 -26.86 2.90 -6.23
C ALA A 274 -25.61 2.10 -5.89
N GLU A 275 -25.73 1.11 -5.00
CA GLU A 275 -24.65 0.17 -4.66
C GLU A 275 -24.13 -0.60 -5.89
N GLN A 276 -25.04 -1.09 -6.75
CA GLN A 276 -24.66 -1.78 -7.98
C GLN A 276 -23.88 -0.88 -8.94
N ARG A 277 -24.31 0.38 -9.10
CA ARG A 277 -23.57 1.37 -9.90
C ARG A 277 -22.19 1.64 -9.30
N LEU A 278 -22.12 1.85 -7.98
CA LEU A 278 -20.86 2.09 -7.29
C LEU A 278 -19.89 0.92 -7.49
N MET A 279 -20.33 -0.32 -7.23
CA MET A 279 -19.48 -1.49 -7.39
C MET A 279 -19.00 -1.68 -8.83
N LYS A 280 -19.89 -1.47 -9.81
CA LYS A 280 -19.51 -1.54 -11.22
C LYS A 280 -18.44 -0.49 -11.56
N ARG A 281 -18.55 0.74 -11.05
CA ARG A 281 -17.51 1.77 -11.24
C ARG A 281 -16.20 1.42 -10.55
N LEU A 282 -16.27 0.89 -9.33
CA LEU A 282 -15.08 0.55 -8.55
C LEU A 282 -14.34 -0.67 -9.10
N LEU A 283 -15.01 -1.56 -9.84
CA LEU A 283 -14.41 -2.78 -10.37
C LEU A 283 -14.47 -2.84 -11.90
N ASP A 284 -15.62 -3.18 -12.47
CA ASP A 284 -15.77 -3.53 -13.88
C ASP A 284 -15.31 -2.41 -14.82
N ASP A 285 -15.59 -1.15 -14.50
CA ASP A 285 -15.21 -0.01 -15.33
C ASP A 285 -13.71 0.32 -15.24
N ARG A 286 -13.05 -0.09 -14.15
CA ARG A 286 -11.61 0.11 -13.91
C ARG A 286 -10.76 -1.04 -14.46
N ASN A 287 -11.29 -2.27 -14.45
CA ASN A 287 -10.58 -3.48 -14.85
C ASN A 287 -9.94 -3.42 -16.26
N PRO A 288 -10.58 -2.88 -17.31
CA PRO A 288 -9.96 -2.72 -18.62
C PRO A 288 -8.72 -1.84 -18.61
N GLY A 289 -8.74 -0.74 -17.83
CA GLY A 289 -7.61 0.18 -17.68
C GLY A 289 -6.43 -0.49 -16.97
N LEU A 290 -6.71 -1.21 -15.89
CA LEU A 290 -5.72 -1.99 -15.15
C LEU A 290 -5.09 -3.08 -16.04
N ALA A 291 -5.90 -3.85 -16.76
CA ALA A 291 -5.44 -4.86 -17.71
C ALA A 291 -4.57 -4.26 -18.83
N ASN A 292 -4.95 -3.08 -19.36
CA ASN A 292 -4.13 -2.33 -20.32
C ASN A 292 -2.76 -1.97 -19.74
N GLY A 293 -2.71 -1.52 -18.48
CA GLY A 293 -1.46 -1.19 -17.81
C GLY A 293 -0.54 -2.39 -17.66
N ILE A 294 -1.08 -3.53 -17.21
CA ILE A 294 -0.34 -4.78 -17.03
C ILE A 294 0.20 -5.27 -18.38
N GLU A 295 -0.64 -5.26 -19.42
CA GLU A 295 -0.25 -5.66 -20.77
C GLU A 295 0.85 -4.77 -21.35
N ARG A 296 0.74 -3.43 -21.23
CA ARG A 296 1.80 -2.52 -21.69
C ARG A 296 3.14 -2.81 -21.02
N LEU A 297 3.14 -3.01 -19.71
CA LEU A 297 4.36 -3.33 -18.96
C LEU A 297 4.94 -4.68 -19.41
N HIS A 298 4.09 -5.69 -19.58
CA HIS A 298 4.51 -7.00 -20.08
C HIS A 298 5.11 -6.91 -21.50
N ALA A 299 4.44 -6.22 -22.42
CA ALA A 299 4.87 -6.01 -23.79
C ALA A 299 6.17 -5.18 -23.90
N SER A 300 6.47 -4.35 -22.89
CA SER A 300 7.76 -3.65 -22.79
C SER A 300 8.95 -4.56 -22.43
N GLY A 301 8.71 -5.87 -22.27
CA GLY A 301 9.72 -6.88 -21.98
C GLY A 301 9.89 -7.20 -20.50
N LYS A 302 8.98 -6.75 -19.62
CA LYS A 302 9.07 -6.96 -18.16
C LYS A 302 8.21 -8.13 -17.69
N GLY A 303 8.74 -8.97 -16.81
CA GLY A 303 7.92 -9.82 -15.93
C GLY A 303 7.29 -8.94 -14.85
N VAL A 304 5.97 -8.90 -14.78
CA VAL A 304 5.23 -7.97 -13.92
C VAL A 304 4.59 -8.74 -12.78
N PHE A 305 4.80 -8.31 -11.53
CA PHE A 305 3.95 -8.72 -10.41
C PHE A 305 2.86 -7.67 -10.23
N ALA A 306 1.67 -7.90 -10.77
CA ALA A 306 0.54 -6.98 -10.63
C ALA A 306 -0.25 -7.30 -9.36
N ALA A 307 -0.11 -6.44 -8.35
CA ALA A 307 -0.78 -6.52 -7.06
C ALA A 307 -1.96 -5.53 -7.06
N VAL A 308 -3.17 -6.06 -7.25
CA VAL A 308 -4.41 -5.31 -7.44
C VAL A 308 -5.46 -5.91 -6.50
N GLY A 309 -6.38 -5.12 -5.98
CA GLY A 309 -7.41 -5.53 -5.03
C GLY A 309 -8.10 -6.83 -5.43
N ALA A 310 -8.34 -7.70 -4.45
CA ALA A 310 -8.82 -9.06 -4.67
C ALA A 310 -10.15 -9.13 -5.44
N LEU A 311 -11.01 -8.11 -5.32
CA LEU A 311 -12.27 -8.04 -6.08
C LEU A 311 -12.08 -7.74 -7.57
N HIS A 312 -10.93 -7.20 -7.98
CA HIS A 312 -10.58 -7.08 -9.40
C HIS A 312 -10.23 -8.45 -10.03
N MET A 313 -10.15 -9.52 -9.24
CA MET A 313 -9.76 -10.85 -9.73
C MET A 313 -10.96 -11.76 -10.07
N ILE A 314 -12.18 -11.34 -9.73
CA ILE A 314 -13.36 -12.19 -9.82
C ILE A 314 -14.27 -11.85 -11.00
N GLY A 315 -15.05 -12.84 -11.43
CA GLY A 315 -16.07 -12.66 -12.46
C GLY A 315 -15.54 -12.50 -13.89
N PRO A 316 -16.46 -12.35 -14.87
CA PRO A 316 -16.10 -12.27 -16.29
C PRO A 316 -15.38 -10.97 -16.67
N GLN A 317 -15.51 -9.92 -15.87
CA GLN A 317 -14.79 -8.66 -16.04
C GLN A 317 -13.51 -8.58 -15.20
N GLY A 318 -13.19 -9.62 -14.42
CA GLY A 318 -11.98 -9.67 -13.60
C GLY A 318 -10.70 -9.78 -14.43
N LEU A 319 -9.58 -9.36 -13.87
CA LEU A 319 -8.27 -9.35 -14.52
C LEU A 319 -7.87 -10.72 -15.08
N PRO A 320 -8.02 -11.87 -14.39
CA PRO A 320 -7.71 -13.18 -14.97
C PRO A 320 -8.48 -13.44 -16.27
N ALA A 321 -9.78 -13.12 -16.31
CA ALA A 321 -10.61 -13.28 -17.50
C ALA A 321 -10.19 -12.31 -18.63
N LEU A 322 -9.96 -11.03 -18.30
CA LEU A 322 -9.52 -10.03 -19.27
C LEU A 322 -8.13 -10.33 -19.84
N MET A 323 -7.21 -10.89 -19.06
CA MET A 323 -5.90 -11.30 -19.57
C MET A 323 -6.02 -12.52 -20.49
N ALA A 324 -6.91 -13.48 -20.17
CA ALA A 324 -7.17 -14.61 -21.04
C ALA A 324 -7.75 -14.18 -22.40
N THR A 325 -8.68 -13.22 -22.44
CA THR A 325 -9.23 -12.69 -23.71
C THR A 325 -8.18 -11.94 -24.54
N ARG A 326 -7.12 -11.42 -23.90
CA ARG A 326 -5.95 -10.80 -24.55
C ARG A 326 -4.88 -11.82 -24.98
N GLY A 327 -5.19 -13.11 -24.94
CA GLY A 327 -4.30 -14.17 -25.41
C GLY A 327 -3.19 -14.56 -24.43
N PHE A 328 -3.29 -14.18 -23.16
CA PHE A 328 -2.43 -14.75 -22.12
C PHE A 328 -2.92 -16.15 -21.74
N THR A 329 -1.98 -17.08 -21.51
CA THR A 329 -2.27 -18.29 -20.74
C THR A 329 -2.38 -17.91 -19.28
N VAL A 330 -3.51 -18.22 -18.64
CA VAL A 330 -3.78 -17.87 -17.24
C VAL A 330 -3.87 -19.15 -16.42
N THR A 331 -3.03 -19.28 -15.40
CA THR A 331 -2.96 -20.48 -14.54
C THR A 331 -3.16 -20.07 -13.08
N PRO A 332 -4.21 -20.57 -12.39
CA PRO A 332 -4.35 -20.35 -10.95
C PRO A 332 -3.19 -21.03 -10.21
N VAL A 333 -2.61 -20.34 -9.24
CA VAL A 333 -1.48 -20.84 -8.42
C VAL A 333 -1.84 -20.89 -6.95
N LEU A 334 -2.56 -19.88 -6.45
CA LEU A 334 -3.06 -19.84 -5.08
C LEU A 334 -4.55 -19.48 -5.10
N THR A 335 -5.42 -20.47 -4.95
CA THR A 335 -6.89 -20.28 -5.00
C THR A 335 -7.67 -21.05 -3.92
N SER A 336 -6.97 -21.76 -3.02
CA SER A 336 -7.53 -22.29 -1.77
C SER A 336 -6.42 -22.54 -0.74
N ALA A 337 -6.66 -22.25 0.55
CA ALA A 337 -5.69 -22.57 1.61
C ALA A 337 -5.48 -24.08 1.79
N GLN A 338 -6.45 -24.91 1.42
CA GLN A 338 -6.31 -26.37 1.46
C GLN A 338 -5.25 -26.86 0.46
N ALA A 339 -5.13 -26.20 -0.70
CA ALA A 339 -4.04 -26.43 -1.65
C ALA A 339 -2.67 -25.99 -1.12
N GLN A 340 -2.58 -25.19 -0.05
CA GLN A 340 -1.30 -24.81 0.56
C GLN A 340 -0.77 -25.87 1.53
N THR A 341 -1.63 -26.76 2.05
CA THR A 341 -1.21 -27.91 2.87
C THR A 341 -0.70 -29.08 2.04
N ALA A 342 -1.00 -29.08 0.73
CA ALA A 342 -0.60 -30.11 -0.20
C ALA A 342 0.27 -29.48 -1.31
N VAL A 343 1.54 -29.88 -1.37
CA VAL A 343 2.53 -29.58 -2.42
C VAL A 343 3.51 -28.44 -2.06
N PRO A 344 4.74 -28.77 -1.66
CA PRO A 344 5.88 -27.87 -1.82
C PRO A 344 5.99 -27.50 -3.30
N MET A 345 5.92 -26.21 -3.63
CA MET A 345 6.09 -25.78 -5.02
C MET A 345 7.38 -26.36 -5.61
N PRO A 346 7.32 -27.00 -6.79
CA PRO A 346 8.52 -27.35 -7.52
C PRO A 346 9.41 -26.12 -7.71
N ALA A 347 10.72 -26.34 -7.72
CA ALA A 347 11.66 -25.30 -8.10
C ALA A 347 11.30 -24.82 -9.52
N LEU A 348 10.69 -23.64 -9.63
CA LEU A 348 10.54 -22.92 -10.88
C LEU A 348 11.89 -22.93 -11.59
N SER A 349 11.90 -23.48 -12.80
CA SER A 349 13.09 -23.59 -13.63
C SER A 349 13.78 -22.24 -13.72
N ALA A 350 15.09 -22.22 -13.49
CA ALA A 350 15.88 -21.02 -13.68
C ALA A 350 15.66 -20.49 -15.10
N PRO A 351 15.56 -19.16 -15.30
CA PRO A 351 15.51 -18.60 -16.65
C PRO A 351 16.72 -19.10 -17.44
N GLU A 352 16.45 -19.60 -18.65
CA GLU A 352 17.49 -20.12 -19.53
C GLU A 352 18.53 -19.02 -19.77
N PRO A 353 19.84 -19.30 -19.60
CA PRO A 353 20.87 -18.32 -19.90
C PRO A 353 20.77 -17.93 -21.37
N ALA A 354 20.80 -16.62 -21.65
CA ALA A 354 20.76 -16.08 -22.99
C ALA A 354 21.74 -16.82 -23.93
N PRO A 355 21.34 -17.15 -25.17
CA PRO A 355 22.17 -17.93 -26.06
C PRO A 355 23.51 -17.24 -26.27
N ARG A 356 24.59 -17.91 -25.87
CA ARG A 356 25.95 -17.44 -26.13
C ARG A 356 26.15 -17.38 -27.64
N ALA A 357 26.53 -16.20 -28.14
CA ALA A 357 26.92 -15.99 -29.51
C ALA A 357 27.99 -17.03 -29.91
N VAL A 358 27.64 -17.87 -30.89
CA VAL A 358 28.54 -18.83 -31.52
C VAL A 358 29.62 -18.03 -32.26
N ARG A 359 30.85 -18.02 -31.73
CA ARG A 359 32.03 -17.70 -32.54
C ARG A 359 32.65 -19.01 -32.99
N GLY A 360 32.35 -19.39 -34.23
CA GLY A 360 32.96 -20.52 -34.90
C GLY A 360 34.46 -20.31 -35.11
N GLY A 361 35.21 -21.41 -35.00
CA GLY A 361 36.63 -21.46 -35.32
C GLY A 361 37.18 -22.85 -35.04
N LYS A 362 37.40 -23.62 -36.11
CA LYS A 362 37.84 -25.03 -36.11
C LYS A 362 39.21 -25.25 -35.45
N ALA A 363 39.38 -26.49 -35.02
CA ALA A 363 40.48 -27.11 -34.30
C ALA A 363 41.88 -27.01 -34.94
N VAL A 364 42.93 -27.04 -34.10
CA VAL A 364 44.12 -27.90 -34.27
C VAL A 364 44.73 -28.24 -32.90
N LYS A 365 45.06 -29.53 -32.72
CA LYS A 365 45.81 -30.16 -31.61
C LYS A 365 47.32 -29.99 -31.90
N GLY A 366 48.16 -29.58 -30.94
CA GLY A 366 49.61 -29.70 -31.11
C GLY A 366 50.50 -28.91 -30.15
N GLN A 367 51.11 -29.65 -29.22
CA GLN A 367 52.46 -29.51 -28.63
C GLN A 367 52.95 -28.24 -27.91
N LYS A 368 53.44 -28.52 -26.68
CA LYS A 368 54.38 -27.75 -25.86
C LYS A 368 55.66 -27.37 -26.63
N GLY A 369 56.25 -26.21 -26.30
CA GLY A 369 57.69 -26.00 -26.45
C GLY A 369 58.19 -24.57 -26.64
N GLN A 370 58.54 -23.94 -25.52
CA GLN A 370 59.69 -23.05 -25.30
C GLN A 370 60.03 -21.83 -26.19
N LYS A 371 60.39 -20.77 -25.43
CA LYS A 371 61.47 -19.77 -25.61
C LYS A 371 61.24 -18.55 -26.51
N ALA A 372 61.21 -17.41 -25.79
CA ALA A 372 62.08 -16.24 -25.93
C ALA A 372 62.13 -15.51 -27.29
N GLN A 373 61.76 -14.23 -27.31
CA GLN A 373 62.73 -13.13 -27.21
C GLN A 373 62.07 -11.75 -27.21
N LYS A 374 62.81 -10.81 -26.64
CA LYS A 374 62.56 -9.37 -26.48
C LYS A 374 62.51 -8.66 -27.84
N GLY A 375 61.82 -7.52 -27.88
CA GLY A 375 62.01 -6.52 -28.93
C GLY A 375 61.09 -5.31 -28.75
N ALA A 376 61.61 -4.26 -28.11
CA ALA A 376 60.98 -2.95 -28.03
C ALA A 376 61.58 -2.03 -29.10
N VAL A 377 60.76 -1.33 -29.88
CA VAL A 377 61.03 -0.04 -30.60
C VAL A 377 59.65 0.54 -30.97
N ALA A 378 59.14 1.61 -30.36
CA ALA A 378 59.41 3.04 -30.54
C ALA A 378 58.98 3.67 -31.90
N ALA A 379 57.89 4.46 -31.81
CA ALA A 379 57.73 5.86 -32.25
C ALA A 379 57.46 6.27 -33.73
N LYS A 380 56.62 7.33 -33.80
CA LYS A 380 56.33 8.32 -34.87
C LYS A 380 55.30 7.87 -35.93
N GLY A 381 54.32 8.68 -36.34
CA GLY A 381 53.94 10.05 -35.99
C GLY A 381 52.88 10.58 -36.98
N ALA A 382 52.44 11.81 -36.70
CA ALA A 382 51.81 12.79 -37.60
C ALA A 382 50.34 12.62 -38.07
N LYS A 383 49.49 13.46 -37.46
CA LYS A 383 48.63 14.51 -38.05
C LYS A 383 47.83 14.22 -39.32
N GLY A 384 46.51 14.39 -39.21
CA GLY A 384 45.61 14.74 -40.31
C GLY A 384 44.26 15.21 -39.78
N ALA A 385 43.94 16.47 -40.02
CA ALA A 385 42.80 17.20 -39.46
C ALA A 385 41.54 17.15 -40.36
N LYS A 386 40.47 17.78 -39.84
CA LYS A 386 39.19 18.24 -40.46
C LYS A 386 38.00 17.32 -40.20
N SER A 387 36.95 17.67 -39.44
CA SER A 387 36.08 18.87 -39.27
C SER A 387 34.73 18.70 -39.97
N SER A 388 33.65 18.66 -39.18
CA SER A 388 32.30 19.17 -39.48
C SER A 388 31.41 18.88 -38.26
N LYS A 389 31.31 19.79 -37.28
CA LYS A 389 30.39 20.94 -37.17
C LYS A 389 28.92 20.60 -37.49
N ALA A 390 28.13 20.60 -36.42
CA ALA A 390 26.68 20.58 -36.34
C ALA A 390 26.06 21.97 -36.60
N ALA A 391 24.76 21.96 -36.94
CA ALA A 391 23.68 22.92 -36.63
C ALA A 391 22.64 22.99 -37.79
N PRO A 392 21.44 23.57 -37.62
CA PRO A 392 20.48 23.40 -36.52
C PRO A 392 19.00 23.33 -36.99
N ALA A 393 18.10 23.29 -36.01
CA ALA A 393 16.64 23.32 -36.08
C ALA A 393 16.00 24.54 -36.79
N SER A 394 14.78 24.36 -37.30
CA SER A 394 13.89 25.40 -37.84
C SER A 394 12.63 25.61 -36.99
N LYS A 395 12.27 26.89 -36.77
CA LYS A 395 11.01 27.38 -36.19
C LYS A 395 10.18 28.13 -37.27
N GLY A 396 8.85 28.14 -37.09
CA GLY A 396 7.87 29.11 -37.66
C GLY A 396 7.01 28.55 -38.80
N ALA A 397 5.72 28.85 -38.98
CA ALA A 397 4.83 29.85 -38.40
C ALA A 397 3.31 29.57 -38.71
N LYS A 398 2.45 30.29 -37.97
CA LYS A 398 0.98 30.60 -38.02
C LYS A 398 0.08 30.29 -39.24
N ALA A 399 -1.10 29.70 -38.94
CA ALA A 399 -2.54 30.07 -39.18
C ALA A 399 -3.02 30.63 -40.56
N PRO A 400 -4.28 30.38 -41.03
CA PRO A 400 -5.53 30.82 -40.37
C PRO A 400 -6.80 29.92 -40.50
N ALA A 401 -7.88 30.38 -39.86
CA ALA A 401 -9.21 29.79 -39.70
C ALA A 401 -10.16 29.92 -40.93
N LYS A 402 -11.19 29.05 -40.99
CA LYS A 402 -12.54 29.18 -41.62
C LYS A 402 -13.33 27.91 -41.24
N ALA A 403 -14.48 27.93 -40.56
CA ALA A 403 -15.82 28.40 -40.89
C ALA A 403 -16.79 27.19 -40.97
N ALA A 404 -17.91 27.29 -40.23
CA ALA A 404 -18.99 26.31 -40.13
C ALA A 404 -19.88 26.25 -41.40
N PRO A 405 -20.81 25.28 -41.46
CA PRO A 405 -22.12 25.54 -42.03
C PRO A 405 -23.29 25.19 -41.08
N LYS A 406 -24.31 26.04 -41.14
CA LYS A 406 -25.67 25.84 -40.62
C LYS A 406 -26.54 25.06 -41.61
N GLY A 407 -27.57 24.37 -41.10
CA GLY A 407 -28.79 23.95 -41.79
C GLY A 407 -29.00 22.43 -41.78
N LYS A 408 -30.16 21.83 -41.53
CA LYS A 408 -31.56 22.31 -41.49
C LYS A 408 -32.40 21.32 -40.67
N VAL A 409 -33.39 21.86 -39.96
CA VAL A 409 -34.61 21.16 -39.53
C VAL A 409 -35.58 21.06 -40.73
N ARG A 410 -36.18 19.89 -40.96
CA ARG A 410 -37.61 19.73 -41.33
C ARG A 410 -38.05 18.26 -41.37
N ARG A 411 -39.25 18.08 -40.80
CA ARG A 411 -40.16 16.92 -40.69
C ARG A 411 -39.75 15.81 -39.75
#